data_AF-A0A350HCW4-F1
#
_entry.id   AF-A0A350HCW4-F1
#
_cell.length_a   1.000
_cell.length_b   1.000
_cell.length_c   1.000
_cell.angle_alpha   90.00
_cell.angle_beta   90.00
_cell.angle_gamma   90.00
#
_symmetry.space_group_name_H-M   'P 1'
#
loop_
_entity.id
_entity.type
_entity.pdbx_description
1 polymer ?
#
loop_
_entity_poly.entity_id
_entity_poly.type
_entity_poly.pdbx_seq_one_letter_code
_entity_poly.pdbx_strand_id
1 'polypeptide(L)' 'LKYRYLDLRRADMAKSLSARSALVNCVRSHLQKLGFLDIETPILTKPSPEGAREYLVPSRAHPGSGYALQQSPQQYK' A
#
# COMPACT_ATOMS: atom_id res chain seq x y z
N LEU A 1 3.57 20.39 3.80
CA LEU A 1 2.46 19.42 4.05
C LEU A 1 1.51 19.79 5.20
N LYS A 2 1.85 20.76 6.08
CA LYS A 2 1.06 21.10 7.29
C LYS A 2 -0.46 21.31 7.06
N TYR A 3 -0.84 21.93 5.94
CA TYR A 3 -2.25 22.20 5.59
C TYR A 3 -2.68 21.46 4.31
N ARG A 4 -2.26 20.20 4.16
CA ARG A 4 -2.55 19.41 2.96
C ARG A 4 -4.06 19.33 2.65
N TYR A 5 -4.91 19.29 3.67
CA TYR A 5 -6.37 19.27 3.49
C TYR A 5 -6.94 20.53 2.80
N LEU A 6 -6.30 21.70 2.94
CA LEU A 6 -6.67 22.90 2.17
C LEU A 6 -6.08 22.83 0.76
N ASP A 7 -4.83 22.39 0.64
CA ASP A 7 -4.13 22.26 -0.64
C ASP A 7 -4.83 21.26 -1.59
N LEU A 8 -5.42 20.19 -1.05
CA LEU A 8 -6.24 19.23 -1.81
C LEU A 8 -7.50 19.85 -2.43
N ARG A 9 -7.95 21.03 -1.99
CA ARG A 9 -9.10 21.75 -2.57
C ARG A 9 -8.76 22.50 -3.85
N ARG A 10 -7.47 22.70 -4.16
CA ARG A 10 -7.05 23.38 -5.38
C ARG A 10 -7.42 22.53 -6.60
N ALA A 11 -7.89 23.20 -7.65
CA ALA A 11 -8.34 22.53 -8.87
C ALA A 11 -7.29 21.58 -9.45
N ASP A 12 -6.01 21.97 -9.45
CA ASP A 12 -4.92 21.13 -9.97
C ASP A 12 -4.73 19.86 -9.14
N MET A 13 -4.75 19.98 -7.80
CA MET A 13 -4.62 18.83 -6.91
C MET A 13 -5.81 17.87 -7.02
N ALA A 14 -7.03 18.41 -7.12
CA ALA A 14 -8.24 17.62 -7.34
C ALA A 14 -8.20 16.88 -8.68
N LYS A 15 -7.74 17.54 -9.75
CA LYS A 15 -7.51 16.91 -11.06
C LYS A 15 -6.49 15.78 -10.97
N SER A 16 -5.36 15.97 -10.27
CA SER A 16 -4.36 14.91 -10.09
C SER A 16 -4.91 13.69 -9.34
N LEU A 17 -5.70 13.90 -8.27
CA LEU A 17 -6.33 12.80 -7.54
C LEU A 17 -7.37 12.06 -8.38
N SER A 18 -8.20 12.79 -9.13
CA SER A 18 -9.19 12.22 -10.04
C SER A 18 -8.52 11.40 -11.15
N ALA A 19 -7.47 11.94 -11.77
CA ALA A 19 -6.68 11.23 -12.79
C ALA A 19 -6.04 9.95 -12.24
N ARG A 20 -5.48 9.98 -11.01
CA ARG A 20 -4.95 8.79 -10.34
C ARG A 20 -6.04 7.73 -10.14
N SER A 21 -7.24 8.12 -9.71
CA SER A 21 -8.36 7.19 -9.52
C SER A 21 -8.80 6.55 -10.84
N ALA A 22 -8.96 7.36 -11.89
CA ALA A 22 -9.30 6.86 -13.23
C ALA A 22 -8.26 5.87 -13.77
N LEU A 23 -6.96 6.17 -13.59
CA LEU A 23 -5.87 5.29 -14.00
C LEU A 23 -5.93 3.93 -13.27
N VAL A 24 -6.07 3.95 -11.94
CA VAL A 24 -6.15 2.70 -11.15
C VAL A 24 -7.36 1.86 -11.57
N ASN A 25 -8.51 2.49 -11.81
CA ASN A 25 -9.70 1.79 -12.27
C ASN A 25 -9.49 1.17 -13.66
N CYS A 26 -8.86 1.90 -14.59
CA CYS A 26 -8.53 1.39 -15.92
C CYS A 26 -7.67 0.12 -15.85
N VAL A 27 -6.59 0.16 -15.05
CA VAL A 27 -5.68 -0.99 -14.87
C VAL A 27 -6.42 -2.18 -14.27
N ARG A 28 -7.21 -1.97 -13.20
CA ARG A 28 -8.00 -3.03 -12.55
C ARG A 28 -9.00 -3.66 -13.51
N SER A 29 -9.78 -2.86 -14.23
CA SER A 29 -10.76 -3.36 -15.20
C SER A 29 -10.10 -4.14 -16.34
N HIS A 30 -8.90 -3.75 -16.77
CA HIS A 30 -8.14 -4.50 -17.77
C HIS A 30 -7.71 -5.87 -17.25
N LEU A 31 -7.09 -5.93 -16.06
CA LEU A 31 -6.64 -7.18 -15.44
C LEU A 31 -7.81 -8.12 -15.13
N GLN A 32 -8.94 -7.58 -14.66
CA GLN A 32 -10.14 -8.36 -14.40
C GLN A 32 -10.69 -9.03 -15.67
N LYS A 33 -10.68 -8.32 -16.81
CA LYS A 33 -11.11 -8.89 -18.11
C LYS A 33 -10.20 -10.02 -18.58
N LEU A 34 -8.93 -10.01 -18.17
CA LEU A 34 -7.98 -11.09 -18.43
C LEU A 34 -8.10 -12.26 -17.43
N GLY A 35 -9.04 -12.20 -16.48
CA GLY A 35 -9.28 -13.26 -15.49
C GLY A 35 -8.39 -13.19 -14.25
N PHE A 36 -7.65 -12.10 -14.04
CA PHE A 36 -6.87 -11.91 -12.80
C PHE A 36 -7.79 -11.58 -11.61
N LEU A 37 -7.41 -12.06 -10.43
CA LEU A 37 -8.06 -11.76 -9.16
C LEU A 37 -7.33 -10.63 -8.43
N ASP A 38 -8.08 -9.68 -7.86
CA ASP A 38 -7.55 -8.65 -6.97
C ASP A 38 -7.48 -9.24 -5.55
N ILE A 39 -6.29 -9.67 -5.12
CA ILE A 39 -6.06 -10.37 -3.85
C ILE A 39 -5.27 -9.46 -2.92
N GLU A 40 -5.85 -9.14 -1.77
CA GLU A 40 -5.15 -8.41 -0.72
C GLU A 40 -4.19 -9.34 0.03
N THR A 41 -2.99 -8.83 0.33
CA THR A 41 -1.96 -9.57 1.08
C THR A 41 -1.70 -8.91 2.44
N PRO A 42 -1.27 -9.67 3.46
CA PRO A 42 -1.01 -9.12 4.79
C PRO A 42 0.04 -8.01 4.78
N ILE A 43 -0.23 -6.90 5.49
CA ILE A 43 0.74 -5.78 5.61
C ILE A 43 1.78 -6.04 6.69
N LEU A 44 1.41 -6.80 7.73
CA LEU A 44 2.28 -7.18 8.85
C LEU A 44 2.84 -8.57 8.61
N THR A 45 4.15 -8.64 8.39
CA THR A 45 4.85 -9.89 8.06
C THR A 45 5.91 -10.24 9.10
N LYS A 46 6.47 -11.44 8.99
CA LYS A 46 7.67 -11.79 9.74
C LYS A 46 8.84 -10.92 9.23
N PRO A 47 9.70 -10.42 10.15
CA PRO A 47 10.90 -9.71 9.75
C PRO A 47 11.83 -10.59 8.93
N SER A 48 12.38 -10.05 7.84
CA SER A 48 13.41 -10.73 7.04
C SER A 48 14.76 -10.04 7.24
N PRO A 49 15.86 -10.80 7.45
CA PRO A 49 17.20 -10.20 7.48
C PRO A 49 17.68 -9.76 6.09
N GLU A 50 17.01 -10.18 5.02
CA GLU A 50 17.38 -9.86 3.64
C GLU A 50 16.61 -8.63 3.13
N GLY A 51 17.32 -7.50 2.95
CA GLY A 51 16.79 -6.34 2.24
C GLY A 51 17.13 -4.99 2.86
N ALA A 52 16.31 -3.98 2.52
CA ALA A 52 16.37 -2.65 3.11
C ALA A 52 15.86 -2.66 4.57
N ARG A 53 16.16 -1.60 5.33
CA ARG A 53 15.67 -1.48 6.72
C ARG A 53 14.16 -1.58 6.80
N GLU A 54 13.67 -2.52 7.59
CA GLU A 54 12.25 -2.75 7.82
C GLU A 54 11.70 -1.82 8.90
N TYR A 55 10.43 -1.41 8.74
CA TYR A 55 9.69 -0.75 9.80
C TYR A 55 9.10 -1.80 10.74
N LEU A 56 9.52 -1.77 12.00
CA LEU A 56 9.08 -2.72 13.02
C LEU A 56 7.81 -2.23 13.73
N VAL A 57 6.86 -3.14 13.91
CA VAL A 57 5.62 -2.94 14.64
C VAL A 57 5.62 -3.89 15.85
N PRO A 58 5.78 -3.40 17.09
CA PRO A 58 5.84 -4.25 18.26
C PRO A 58 4.50 -4.95 18.52
N SER A 59 4.55 -6.23 18.90
CA SER A 59 3.35 -6.98 19.24
C SER A 59 2.97 -6.79 20.70
N ARG A 60 1.73 -6.36 20.96
CA ARG A 60 1.17 -6.32 22.32
C ARG A 60 0.88 -7.73 22.86
N ALA A 61 0.48 -8.66 21.99
CA ALA A 61 0.07 -10.01 22.38
C ALA A 61 1.27 -10.94 22.65
N HIS A 62 2.41 -10.67 22.01
CA HIS A 62 3.64 -11.46 22.12
C HIS A 62 4.80 -10.56 22.55
N PRO A 63 5.01 -10.37 23.87
CA PRO A 63 6.10 -9.54 24.38
C PRO A 63 7.47 -9.98 23.83
N GLY A 64 8.28 -9.00 23.41
CA GLY A 64 9.60 -9.25 22.81
C GLY A 64 9.57 -9.64 21.33
N SER A 65 8.38 -9.78 20.74
CA SER A 65 8.20 -10.04 19.31
C SER A 65 7.63 -8.83 18.57
N GLY A 66 7.87 -8.74 17.28
CA GLY A 66 7.35 -7.68 16.41
C GLY A 66 7.14 -8.18 14.99
N TYR A 67 6.33 -7.43 14.25
CA TYR A 67 6.12 -7.62 12.82
C TYR A 67 6.95 -6.60 12.05
N ALA A 68 7.17 -6.86 10.77
CA ALA A 68 7.69 -5.89 9.82
C ALA A 68 6.59 -5.41 8.88
N LEU A 69 6.65 -4.15 8.45
CA LEU A 69 5.85 -3.68 7.32
C LEU A 69 6.45 -4.20 6.02
N GLN A 70 5.62 -4.85 5.21
CA GLN A 70 6.07 -5.43 3.95
C GLN A 70 6.47 -4.36 2.93
N GLN A 71 7.66 -4.51 2.35
CA GLN A 71 8.17 -3.62 1.29
C GLN A 71 7.54 -3.92 -0.07
N SER A 72 7.25 -5.20 -0.36
CA SER A 72 6.58 -5.65 -1.57
C SER A 72 5.89 -6.99 -1.32
N PRO A 73 4.76 -7.30 -2.00
CA PRO A 73 4.02 -8.56 -1.82
C PRO A 73 4.73 -9.79 -2.41
N GLN A 74 6.04 -9.69 -2.73
CA GLN A 74 6.78 -10.70 -3.50
C GLN A 74 6.79 -12.11 -2.90
N GLN A 75 6.64 -12.25 -1.59
CA GLN A 75 6.60 -13.55 -0.91
C GLN A 75 5.20 -14.19 -0.92
N TYR A 76 4.14 -13.43 -1.26
CA TYR A 76 2.74 -13.88 -1.25
C TYR A 76 2.14 -14.02 -2.66
N LYS A 77 2.91 -13.71 -3.72
CA LYS A 77 2.46 -13.77 -5.11
C LYS A 77 2.76 -15.11 -5.78
#